data_AF-F3SM37-F1
#
_entry.id   AF-F3SM37-F1
#
_cell.length_a   1.000
_cell.length_b   1.000
_cell.length_c   1.000
_cell.angle_alpha   90.00
_cell.angle_beta   90.00
_cell.angle_gamma   90.00
#
_symmetry.space_group_name_H-M   'P 1'
#
loop_
_entity.id
_entity.type
_entity.pdbx_description
1 polymer ?
#
loop_
_entity_poly.entity_id
_entity_poly.type
_entity_poly.pdbx_seq_one_letter_code
_entity_poly.pdbx_strand_id
1 'polypeptide(L)'
;MELRRPTLEDKDAILEMIAEFDAAKSYMHGGMGSTWKRAKDYEDWLKIVEQKEDVANLPAGWVPAIQFLSFDETGLPLGFLALRLSLNDKLFVECGHIGYSIRPSQRYWIDLEDEDEQSQTSRMEK
;
A
#
# COMPACT_ATOMS: atom_id res chain seq x y z
N MET A 1 14.31 3.09 2.18
CA MET A 1 12.82 2.96 2.25
C MET A 1 12.34 3.57 3.55
N GLU A 2 11.27 4.37 3.48
CA GLU A 2 10.63 5.03 4.63
C GLU A 2 9.14 4.67 4.68
N LEU A 3 8.59 4.52 5.89
CA LEU A 3 7.16 4.39 6.12
C LEU A 3 6.68 5.60 6.93
N ARG A 4 5.83 6.44 6.33
CA ARG A 4 5.33 7.65 6.99
C ARG A 4 3.89 7.96 6.62
N ARG A 5 3.31 8.93 7.33
CA ARG A 5 1.97 9.45 7.04
C ARG A 5 2.02 10.31 5.77
N PRO A 6 0.97 10.27 4.93
CA PRO A 6 0.87 11.15 3.79
C PRO A 6 0.65 12.60 4.25
N THR A 7 1.19 13.53 3.49
CA THR A 7 1.10 14.98 3.73
C THR A 7 0.62 15.70 2.47
N LEU A 8 0.32 16.99 2.57
CA LEU A 8 -0.05 17.78 1.40
C LEU A 8 1.04 17.85 0.34
N GLU A 9 2.32 17.75 0.73
CA GLU A 9 3.46 17.79 -0.18
C GLU A 9 3.51 16.55 -1.09
N ASP A 10 2.91 15.43 -0.65
CA ASP A 10 2.92 14.17 -1.39
C ASP A 10 1.81 14.06 -2.44
N LYS A 11 0.93 15.08 -2.53
CA LYS A 11 -0.32 15.04 -3.29
C LYS A 11 -0.13 14.56 -4.72
N ASP A 12 0.73 15.22 -5.48
CA ASP A 12 0.87 14.94 -6.91
C ASP A 12 1.40 13.52 -7.16
N ALA A 13 2.41 13.10 -6.40
CA ALA A 13 2.99 11.77 -6.51
C ALA A 13 2.01 10.65 -6.11
N ILE A 14 1.18 10.88 -5.09
CA ILE A 14 0.16 9.91 -4.68
C ILE A 14 -1.00 9.85 -5.67
N LEU A 15 -1.40 10.99 -6.25
CA LEU A 15 -2.43 11.01 -7.31
C LEU A 15 -1.95 10.26 -8.55
N GLU A 16 -0.67 10.39 -8.93
CA GLU A 16 -0.06 9.59 -9.98
C GLU A 16 -0.11 8.09 -9.65
N MET A 17 0.27 7.71 -8.43
CA MET A 17 0.19 6.32 -7.97
C MET A 17 -1.24 5.78 -8.02
N ILE A 18 -2.24 6.56 -7.59
CA ILE A 18 -3.67 6.20 -7.66
C ILE A 18 -4.10 5.99 -9.11
N ALA A 19 -3.71 6.88 -10.03
CA ALA A 19 -4.00 6.75 -11.45
C ALA A 19 -3.36 5.48 -12.05
N GLU A 20 -2.16 5.12 -11.60
CA GLU A 20 -1.50 3.87 -12.00
C GLU A 20 -2.29 2.63 -11.54
N PHE A 21 -2.79 2.62 -10.31
CA PHE A 21 -3.66 1.55 -9.83
C PHE A 21 -4.91 1.40 -10.69
N ASP A 22 -5.56 2.52 -11.07
CA ASP A 22 -6.75 2.50 -11.92
C ASP A 22 -6.45 2.00 -13.34
N ALA A 23 -5.38 2.51 -13.96
CA ALA A 23 -4.93 2.09 -15.29
C ALA A 23 -4.59 0.60 -15.34
N ALA A 24 -3.95 0.07 -14.29
CA ALA A 24 -3.65 -1.36 -14.16
C ALA A 24 -4.85 -2.21 -13.71
N LYS A 25 -6.03 -1.60 -13.49
CA LYS A 25 -7.22 -2.25 -12.90
C LYS A 25 -6.89 -3.00 -11.60
N SER A 26 -5.94 -2.46 -10.83
CA SER A 26 -5.42 -3.09 -9.62
C SER A 26 -6.11 -2.53 -8.38
N TYR A 27 -6.43 -3.41 -7.44
CA TYR A 27 -7.17 -3.00 -6.24
C TYR A 27 -6.26 -2.37 -5.17
N MET A 28 -6.66 -1.20 -4.69
CA MET A 28 -6.05 -0.52 -3.54
C MET A 28 -6.62 -1.07 -2.22
N HIS A 29 -5.91 -2.02 -1.61
CA HIS A 29 -6.31 -2.73 -0.39
C HIS A 29 -6.16 -1.85 0.87
N GLY A 30 -6.43 -2.43 2.06
CA GLY A 30 -6.32 -1.70 3.33
C GLY A 30 -7.43 -0.66 3.56
N GLY A 31 -8.50 -0.71 2.76
CA GLY A 31 -9.54 0.30 2.79
C GLY A 31 -9.12 1.62 2.13
N MET A 32 -7.97 1.68 1.44
CA MET A 32 -7.57 2.85 0.66
C MET A 32 -8.59 3.13 -0.45
N GLY A 33 -8.89 2.13 -1.29
CA GLY A 33 -9.85 2.31 -2.38
C GLY A 33 -11.24 2.75 -1.93
N SER A 34 -11.73 2.25 -0.79
CA SER A 34 -13.01 2.68 -0.22
C SER A 34 -12.96 4.09 0.38
N THR A 35 -11.83 4.48 0.97
CA THR A 35 -11.66 5.83 1.53
C THR A 35 -11.54 6.85 0.40
N TRP A 36 -10.76 6.54 -0.63
CA TRP A 36 -10.59 7.38 -1.82
C TRP A 36 -11.91 7.66 -2.53
N LYS A 37 -12.74 6.63 -2.76
CA LYS A 37 -14.07 6.80 -3.38
C LYS A 37 -15.03 7.70 -2.60
N ARG A 38 -14.80 7.91 -1.31
CA ARG A 38 -15.62 8.79 -0.45
C ARG A 38 -15.10 10.21 -0.40
N ALA A 39 -13.83 10.42 -0.73
CA ALA A 39 -13.19 11.71 -0.72
C ALA A 39 -13.58 12.52 -1.95
N LYS A 40 -13.73 13.84 -1.78
CA LYS A 40 -13.97 14.77 -2.90
C LYS A 40 -12.68 15.09 -3.66
N ASP A 41 -11.59 15.19 -2.93
CA ASP A 41 -10.25 15.52 -3.40
C ASP A 41 -9.21 14.93 -2.43
N TYR A 42 -7.92 15.22 -2.69
CA TYR A 42 -6.83 14.69 -1.89
C TYR A 42 -6.82 15.24 -0.45
N GLU A 43 -7.14 16.51 -0.28
CA GLU A 43 -7.22 17.20 1.00
C GLU A 43 -8.35 16.62 1.87
N ASP A 44 -9.50 16.33 1.27
CA ASP A 44 -10.61 15.64 1.92
C ASP A 44 -10.23 14.20 2.26
N TRP A 45 -9.49 13.51 1.39
CA TRP A 45 -8.96 12.18 1.68
C TRP A 45 -8.03 12.16 2.90
N LEU A 46 -7.12 13.14 3.01
CA LEU A 46 -6.24 13.27 4.20
C LEU A 46 -7.04 13.45 5.48
N LYS A 47 -8.09 14.27 5.46
CA LYS A 47 -8.99 14.45 6.62
C LYS A 47 -9.70 13.16 6.99
N ILE A 48 -10.19 12.40 6.00
CA ILE A 48 -10.83 11.11 6.28
C ILE A 48 -9.82 10.12 6.86
N VAL A 49 -8.59 10.10 6.33
CA VAL A 49 -7.51 9.27 6.86
C VAL A 49 -7.24 9.56 8.33
N GLU A 50 -7.15 10.84 8.71
CA GLU A 50 -6.95 11.25 10.10
C GLU A 50 -8.15 10.89 11.00
N GLN A 51 -9.37 11.15 10.53
CA GLN A 51 -10.59 10.85 11.29
C GLN A 51 -10.81 9.35 11.53
N LYS A 52 -10.27 8.47 10.68
CA LYS A 52 -10.39 7.01 10.82
C LYS A 52 -9.64 6.45 12.02
N GLU A 53 -8.82 7.24 12.70
CA GLU A 53 -8.17 6.81 13.93
C GLU A 53 -9.10 6.92 15.14
N ASP A 54 -10.12 7.79 15.04
CA ASP A 54 -11.12 7.97 16.08
C ASP A 54 -12.34 7.09 15.84
N VAL A 55 -12.60 6.18 16.77
CA VAL A 55 -13.75 5.26 16.74
C VAL A 55 -15.08 5.99 16.61
N ALA A 56 -15.20 7.20 17.18
CA ALA A 56 -16.45 7.97 17.17
C ALA A 56 -16.87 8.43 15.75
N ASN A 57 -15.93 8.51 14.81
CA ASN A 57 -16.16 9.05 13.47
C ASN A 57 -16.26 7.98 12.38
N LEU A 58 -16.28 6.70 12.75
CA LEU A 58 -16.24 5.60 11.80
C LEU A 58 -17.62 5.26 11.22
N PRO A 59 -17.72 5.03 9.90
CA PRO A 59 -18.90 4.41 9.31
C PRO A 59 -19.18 3.03 9.91
N ALA A 60 -20.44 2.61 9.89
CA ALA A 60 -20.83 1.28 10.36
C ALA A 60 -20.00 0.17 9.67
N GLY A 61 -19.48 -0.76 10.48
CA GLY A 61 -18.67 -1.88 10.02
C GLY A 61 -17.19 -1.56 9.75
N TRP A 62 -16.77 -0.30 9.90
CA TRP A 62 -15.35 0.06 9.83
C TRP A 62 -14.68 -0.12 11.19
N VAL A 63 -13.36 -0.27 11.17
CA VAL A 63 -12.52 -0.34 12.37
C VAL A 63 -11.51 0.79 12.35
N PRO A 64 -11.09 1.29 13.53
CA PRO A 64 -10.06 2.32 13.60
C PRO A 64 -8.78 1.85 12.94
N ALA A 65 -8.16 2.70 12.13
CA ALA A 65 -6.94 2.37 11.42
C ALA A 65 -6.07 3.58 11.13
N ILE A 66 -4.76 3.41 11.26
CA ILE A 66 -3.75 4.39 10.84
C ILE A 66 -3.34 4.08 9.41
N GLN A 67 -3.38 5.09 8.53
CA GLN A 67 -2.93 4.98 7.16
C GLN A 67 -1.48 5.48 7.04
N PHE A 68 -0.60 4.59 6.61
CA PHE A 68 0.76 4.88 6.20
C PHE A 68 0.93 4.69 4.69
N LEU A 69 1.96 5.31 4.15
CA LEU A 69 2.49 5.05 2.83
C LEU A 69 3.98 4.72 2.93
N SER A 70 4.42 3.81 2.06
CA SER A 70 5.84 3.52 1.88
C SER A 70 6.43 4.40 0.78
N PHE A 71 7.66 4.86 0.99
CA PHE A 71 8.41 5.69 0.06
C PHE A 71 9.81 5.11 -0.16
N ASP A 72 10.35 5.28 -1.36
CA ASP A 72 11.77 4.99 -1.61
C ASP A 72 12.69 6.10 -1.10
N GLU A 73 13.99 5.98 -1.35
CA GLU A 73 15.01 6.94 -0.92
C GLU A 73 14.93 8.28 -1.65
N THR A 74 14.23 8.34 -2.78
CA THR A 74 14.00 9.57 -3.56
C THR A 74 12.70 10.29 -3.14
N GLY A 75 11.92 9.68 -2.25
CA GLY A 75 10.61 10.17 -1.85
C GLY A 75 9.47 9.74 -2.79
N LEU A 76 9.70 8.76 -3.67
CA LEU A 76 8.66 8.21 -4.53
C LEU A 76 7.71 7.31 -3.72
N PRO A 77 6.38 7.53 -3.73
CA PRO A 77 5.44 6.64 -3.08
C PRO A 77 5.42 5.28 -3.79
N LEU A 78 5.56 4.22 -2.99
CA LEU A 78 5.62 2.82 -3.43
C LEU A 78 4.33 2.06 -3.13
N GLY A 79 3.59 2.45 -2.09
CA GLY A 79 2.38 1.74 -1.73
C GLY A 79 1.67 2.28 -0.51
N PHE A 80 0.49 1.70 -0.27
CA PHE A 80 -0.37 1.99 0.85
C PHE A 80 -0.25 0.90 1.92
N LEU A 81 -0.32 1.30 3.19
CA LEU A 81 -0.39 0.41 4.34
C LEU A 81 -1.42 0.94 5.34
N ALA A 82 -2.46 0.16 5.60
CA ALA A 82 -3.39 0.40 6.69
C ALA A 82 -3.07 -0.54 7.86
N LEU A 83 -2.83 0.06 9.03
CA LEU A 83 -2.70 -0.63 10.30
C LEU A 83 -3.98 -0.46 11.11
N ARG A 84 -4.77 -1.52 11.22
CA ARG A 84 -6.02 -1.53 11.97
C ARG A 84 -5.75 -1.72 13.46
N LEU A 85 -6.27 -0.81 14.28
CA LEU A 85 -6.09 -0.79 15.73
C LEU A 85 -7.02 -1.77 16.46
N SER A 86 -8.07 -2.23 15.78
CA SER A 86 -8.94 -3.31 16.23
C SER A 86 -9.51 -4.10 15.05
N LEU A 87 -10.16 -5.22 15.34
CA LEU A 87 -10.85 -6.05 14.34
C LEU A 87 -12.31 -6.23 14.74
N ASN A 88 -13.18 -6.28 13.74
CA ASN A 88 -14.53 -6.83 13.86
C ASN A 88 -14.52 -8.31 13.43
N ASP A 89 -15.62 -9.03 13.66
CA ASP A 89 -15.71 -10.47 13.39
C ASP A 89 -15.29 -10.84 11.96
N LYS A 90 -15.72 -10.05 10.96
CA LYS A 90 -15.35 -10.27 9.57
C LYS A 90 -13.85 -10.13 9.36
N LEU A 91 -13.26 -9.03 9.80
CA LEU A 91 -11.84 -8.76 9.63
C LEU A 91 -10.98 -9.73 10.44
N PHE A 92 -11.47 -10.23 11.56
CA PHE A 92 -10.81 -11.25 12.36
C PHE A 92 -10.66 -12.57 11.60
N VAL A 93 -11.69 -12.97 10.84
CA VAL A 93 -11.70 -14.24 10.10
C VAL A 93 -11.00 -14.12 8.73
N GLU A 94 -11.24 -13.03 7.99
CA GLU A 94 -10.89 -12.95 6.57
C GLU A 94 -9.65 -12.09 6.24
N CYS A 95 -9.15 -11.28 7.18
CA CYS A 95 -8.13 -10.26 6.87
C CYS A 95 -7.01 -10.15 7.93
N GLY A 96 -7.34 -9.64 9.10
CA GLY A 96 -6.40 -9.30 10.17
C GLY A 96 -6.08 -7.81 10.25
N HIS A 97 -5.03 -7.48 11.00
CA HIS A 97 -4.68 -6.09 11.35
C HIS A 97 -4.06 -5.29 10.20
N ILE A 98 -3.46 -5.96 9.21
CA ILE A 98 -2.67 -5.30 8.19
C ILE A 98 -3.40 -5.42 6.85
N GLY A 99 -3.50 -4.31 6.12
CA GLY A 99 -3.90 -4.32 4.72
C GLY A 99 -2.99 -3.39 3.92
N TYR A 100 -2.42 -3.88 2.83
CA TYR A 100 -1.44 -3.11 2.06
C TYR A 100 -1.59 -3.35 0.56
N SER A 101 -1.06 -2.44 -0.24
CA SER A 101 -0.95 -2.60 -1.69
C SER A 101 0.23 -1.80 -2.22
N ILE A 102 1.09 -2.45 -3.00
CA ILE A 102 2.23 -1.84 -3.69
C ILE A 102 1.81 -1.40 -5.08
N ARG A 103 2.31 -0.25 -5.56
CA ARG A 103 1.99 0.27 -6.90
C ARG A 103 2.44 -0.73 -7.98
N PRO A 104 1.62 -0.98 -9.01
CA PRO A 104 1.86 -2.03 -10.00
C PRO A 104 3.29 -2.09 -10.57
N SER A 105 3.87 -0.95 -10.93
CA SER A 105 5.21 -0.80 -11.52
C SER A 105 6.36 -1.21 -10.59
N GLN A 106 6.11 -1.28 -9.28
CA GLN A 106 7.11 -1.62 -8.27
C GLN A 106 6.94 -3.05 -7.74
N ARG A 107 6.10 -3.87 -8.40
CA ARG A 107 5.94 -5.28 -8.09
C ARG A 107 6.90 -6.07 -8.95
N TYR A 108 8.04 -6.45 -8.37
CA TYR A 108 9.02 -7.28 -9.05
C TYR A 108 8.64 -8.75 -8.93
N TRP A 109 8.68 -9.47 -10.04
CA TRP A 109 8.78 -10.92 -10.06
C TRP A 109 10.26 -11.27 -9.96
N ILE A 110 10.62 -12.18 -9.06
CA ILE A 110 11.92 -12.84 -9.16
C ILE A 110 11.72 -13.96 -10.17
N ASP A 111 12.28 -13.80 -11.36
CA ASP A 111 12.55 -14.93 -12.22
C ASP A 111 13.70 -15.70 -11.56
N LEU A 112 13.40 -16.90 -11.04
CA LEU A 112 14.39 -17.77 -10.38
C LEU A 112 15.28 -18.52 -11.39
N GLU A 113 15.41 -18.03 -12.62
CA GLU A 113 16.28 -18.62 -13.64
C GLU A 113 17.55 -17.78 -13.76
N ASP A 114 18.63 -18.24 -13.10
CA ASP A 114 20.05 -18.14 -13.56
C ASP A 114 21.04 -18.37 -12.39
N GLU A 115 20.97 -19.50 -11.69
CA GLU A 115 22.08 -19.94 -10.80
C GLU A 115 22.94 -21.09 -11.37
N ASP A 116 22.62 -21.66 -12.54
CA ASP A 116 23.30 -22.90 -13.00
C ASP A 116 24.47 -22.73 -14.00
N GLU A 117 24.80 -21.51 -14.47
CA GLU A 117 25.89 -21.36 -15.46
C GLU A 117 27.30 -21.14 -14.90
N GLN A 118 27.47 -20.88 -13.60
CA GLN A 118 28.81 -20.72 -13.01
C GLN A 118 29.44 -22.02 -12.48
N SER A 119 28.72 -23.15 -12.46
CA SER A 119 29.25 -24.42 -11.93
C SER A 119 30.00 -25.27 -12.96
N GLN A 120 29.82 -25.05 -14.27
CA GLN A 120 30.39 -25.92 -15.30
C GLN A 120 31.78 -25.50 -15.81
N THR A 121 32.24 -24.27 -15.56
CA THR A 121 33.57 -23.81 -16.02
C THR A 121 34.73 -24.31 -15.13
N SER A 122 34.46 -24.88 -13.94
CA SER A 122 35.51 -25.42 -13.06
C SER A 122 35.87 -26.89 -13.32
N ARG A 123 35.18 -27.60 -14.23
CA ARG A 123 35.35 -29.05 -14.43
C ARG A 123 36.18 -29.44 -15.66
N MET A 124 36.77 -28.48 -16.38
CA MET A 124 37.68 -28.74 -17.51
C MET A 124 39.17 -28.44 -17.20
N GLU A 125 39.51 -28.10 -15.96
CA GLU A 125 40.91 -27.93 -15.53
C GLU A 125 41.29 -28.93 -14.42
N LYS A 126 41.19 -30.24 -14.69
CA LYS A 126 42.01 -31.28 -14.03
C LYS A 126 42.21 -32.48 -14.94
#